data_AF-A0A2V5K8M0-F1
#
_entry.id   AF-A0A2V5K8M0-F1
#
_cell.length_a   1.000
_cell.length_b   1.000
_cell.length_c   1.000
_cell.angle_alpha   90.00
_cell.angle_beta   90.00
_cell.angle_gamma   90.00
#
_symmetry.space_group_name_H-M   'P 1'
#
loop_
_entity.id
_entity.type
_entity.pdbx_description
1 polymer ?
#
loop_
_entity_poly.entity_id
_entity_poly.type
_entity_poly.pdbx_seq_one_letter_code
_entity_poly.pdbx_strand_id
1 'polypeptide(L)'
;MYKPLRTSSGKWLASVVLSAALLASPLLPTACAAAAAASAESAPSTGEYAAFLKSELGIDLPEAATKGDFIRAVARIVGDGAKDVPAASFGDLKPDSPYYAAASLLHGQGILTSPDVGAERPLDPLAATFIAVKAAGLKELAYTYPAGKAAASLAKAGIDPSTLTAQAAQEIAAAIDSGLVPDGLYDTLRGGADAAVDDYADALLGRILTFRGQYKHYIGYAADDDIYTKLIDAYETSDIIDAPALRAIVNEALKQNKVTGYNLKDKRYDANFDESLAIAYGHDDIRHAVQLIGLLRSEGLNAKVQFEPKTSAFVYLKEWGEPKETDSYRVERIENGNYIAYAKEYDLVFEFATAEDKAKFQPIVLAYAKKNEDDQPGLLAGSWWQPLYYSLTELSDYRVITNNVIADGHYYAQSFSLNEKSADIVAAFRQLDPKADVTTYTFWVDQPFYNYLNGESK
;
A
#
# COMPACT_ATOMS: atom_id res chain seq x y z
N MET A 1 14.93 13.95 70.41
CA MET A 1 16.33 13.93 70.90
C MET A 1 16.66 12.50 71.34
N TYR A 2 17.94 12.11 71.39
CA TYR A 2 18.45 10.76 71.68
C TYR A 2 18.28 9.66 70.61
N LYS A 3 19.36 9.53 69.83
CA LYS A 3 19.89 8.28 69.27
C LYS A 3 20.39 7.38 70.42
N PRO A 4 20.64 6.09 70.17
CA PRO A 4 22.05 5.71 70.10
C PRO A 4 22.42 4.77 68.93
N LEU A 5 23.71 4.81 68.57
CA LEU A 5 24.40 3.79 67.76
C LEU A 5 24.89 2.65 68.73
N ARG A 6 25.55 1.54 68.36
CA ARG A 6 26.61 1.35 67.34
C ARG A 6 27.07 -0.13 67.26
N THR A 7 27.61 -0.55 66.10
CA THR A 7 28.58 -1.67 65.89
C THR A 7 28.17 -3.12 66.24
N SER A 8 28.62 -4.18 65.57
CA SER A 8 29.87 -4.45 64.82
C SER A 8 29.59 -5.35 63.59
N SER A 9 30.09 -5.11 62.36
CA SER A 9 31.42 -5.49 61.80
C SER A 9 31.94 -6.90 62.15
N GLY A 10 32.36 -7.78 61.23
CA GLY A 10 32.29 -7.76 59.75
C GLY A 10 33.29 -8.75 59.08
N LYS A 11 33.26 -8.85 57.73
CA LYS A 11 34.24 -9.55 56.83
C LYS A 11 34.26 -11.09 56.95
N TRP A 12 34.46 -11.90 55.89
CA TRP A 12 35.41 -11.78 54.77
C TRP A 12 34.89 -12.35 53.42
N LEU A 13 35.48 -11.91 52.31
CA LEU A 13 35.44 -12.57 51.00
C LEU A 13 36.59 -13.60 50.89
N ALA A 14 36.42 -14.62 50.03
CA ALA A 14 37.48 -15.08 49.11
C ALA A 14 36.92 -15.97 47.98
N SER A 15 37.33 -15.70 46.74
CA SER A 15 36.97 -16.44 45.52
C SER A 15 38.13 -17.35 45.08
N VAL A 16 37.83 -18.51 44.45
CA VAL A 16 38.78 -19.24 43.57
C VAL A 16 38.00 -19.81 42.36
N VAL A 17 38.72 -20.08 41.27
CA VAL A 17 38.27 -20.05 39.86
C VAL A 17 38.96 -21.15 39.03
N LEU A 18 38.30 -21.65 37.97
CA LEU A 18 38.81 -22.58 36.90
C LEU A 18 39.24 -24.01 37.35
N SER A 19 39.24 -25.07 36.52
CA SER A 19 38.65 -25.36 35.19
C SER A 19 38.77 -26.86 34.81
N ALA A 20 38.06 -27.25 33.74
CA ALA A 20 38.35 -28.35 32.79
C ALA A 20 38.13 -29.83 33.22
N ALA A 21 37.71 -30.76 32.35
CA ALA A 21 37.05 -30.68 31.02
C ALA A 21 36.59 -32.11 30.56
N LEU A 22 35.94 -32.21 29.38
CA LEU A 22 35.74 -33.43 28.54
C LEU A 22 34.71 -34.46 29.10
N LEU A 23 33.83 -35.17 28.37
CA LEU A 23 33.40 -35.37 26.94
C LEU A 23 32.01 -36.12 27.02
N ALA A 24 31.08 -36.22 26.06
CA ALA A 24 30.87 -35.71 24.69
C ALA A 24 29.39 -35.98 24.23
N SER A 25 29.08 -35.72 22.95
CA SER A 25 27.98 -36.31 22.14
C SER A 25 26.55 -35.72 22.29
N PRO A 26 25.73 -35.70 21.23
CA PRO A 26 26.01 -34.98 19.98
C PRO A 26 24.82 -34.16 19.43
N LEU A 27 25.13 -33.16 18.59
CA LEU A 27 24.30 -32.67 17.47
C LEU A 27 22.80 -32.40 17.74
N LEU A 28 22.51 -31.25 18.34
CA LEU A 28 21.29 -30.50 18.01
C LEU A 28 21.54 -29.66 16.75
N PRO A 29 20.61 -29.60 15.77
CA PRO A 29 20.77 -28.75 14.61
C PRO A 29 20.70 -27.27 15.02
N THR A 30 21.62 -26.47 14.47
CA THR A 30 21.69 -25.02 14.67
C THR A 30 20.59 -24.29 13.91
N ALA A 31 19.34 -24.45 14.36
CA ALA A 31 18.18 -23.68 13.90
C ALA A 31 18.14 -22.28 14.55
N CYS A 32 19.26 -21.55 14.52
CA CYS A 32 19.37 -20.18 15.03
C CYS A 32 20.56 -19.45 14.37
N ALA A 33 20.58 -19.45 13.02
CA ALA A 33 21.62 -18.81 12.21
C ALA A 33 21.11 -18.36 10.82
N ALA A 34 19.80 -18.10 10.68
CA ALA A 34 19.16 -17.74 9.40
C ALA A 34 18.10 -16.63 9.53
N ALA A 35 18.13 -15.86 10.62
CA ALA A 35 17.17 -14.77 10.92
C ALA A 35 17.86 -13.41 11.08
N ALA A 36 19.02 -13.21 10.46
CA ALA A 36 19.83 -11.99 10.54
C ALA A 36 20.39 -11.60 9.15
N ALA A 37 19.48 -11.51 8.17
CA ALA A 37 19.74 -11.03 6.81
C ALA A 37 18.45 -10.45 6.20
N ALA A 38 17.78 -9.56 6.94
CA ALA A 38 16.52 -8.92 6.54
C ALA A 38 16.44 -7.50 7.11
N SER A 39 17.37 -6.65 6.68
CA SER A 39 17.37 -5.20 6.97
C SER A 39 18.06 -4.42 5.83
N ALA A 40 17.68 -4.77 4.60
CA ALA A 40 17.66 -3.84 3.49
C ALA A 40 16.19 -3.61 3.16
N GLU A 41 15.77 -2.35 2.98
CA GLU A 41 14.45 -2.05 2.41
C GLU A 41 14.34 -2.80 1.08
N SER A 42 13.48 -3.81 1.02
CA SER A 42 13.30 -4.59 -0.21
C SER A 42 12.57 -3.72 -1.22
N ALA A 43 13.32 -3.03 -2.07
CA ALA A 43 12.79 -2.39 -3.25
C ALA A 43 11.98 -3.43 -4.07
N PRO A 44 10.81 -3.06 -4.64
CA PRO A 44 10.00 -3.99 -5.41
C PRO A 44 10.80 -4.65 -6.52
N SER A 45 10.63 -5.96 -6.67
CA SER A 45 11.31 -6.72 -7.74
C SER A 45 10.71 -6.38 -9.10
N THR A 46 11.46 -6.60 -10.18
CA THR A 46 10.96 -6.47 -11.55
C THR A 46 9.68 -7.27 -11.79
N GLY A 47 9.64 -8.53 -11.33
CA GLY A 47 8.46 -9.39 -11.47
C GLY A 47 7.24 -8.85 -10.71
N GLU A 48 7.45 -8.13 -9.60
CA GLU A 48 6.36 -7.46 -8.88
C GLU A 48 5.80 -6.25 -9.65
N TYR A 49 6.68 -5.48 -10.32
CA TYR A 49 6.24 -4.41 -11.21
C TYR A 49 5.48 -4.96 -12.43
N ALA A 50 5.99 -6.02 -13.07
CA ALA A 50 5.32 -6.66 -14.20
C ALA A 50 3.92 -7.19 -13.83
N ALA A 51 3.78 -7.83 -12.65
CA ALA A 51 2.49 -8.28 -12.15
C ALA A 51 1.50 -7.11 -11.96
N PHE A 52 1.91 -6.04 -11.27
CA PHE A 52 1.08 -4.85 -11.04
C PHE A 52 0.70 -4.12 -12.34
N LEU A 53 1.66 -3.96 -13.26
CA LEU A 53 1.42 -3.36 -14.58
C LEU A 53 0.32 -4.12 -15.34
N LYS A 54 0.31 -5.46 -15.21
CA LYS A 54 -0.65 -6.33 -15.86
C LYS A 54 -2.01 -6.36 -15.19
N SER A 55 -2.08 -6.45 -13.85
CA SER A 55 -3.35 -6.51 -13.11
C SER A 55 -4.07 -5.16 -13.11
N GLU A 56 -3.39 -4.09 -12.66
CA GLU A 56 -4.03 -2.79 -12.40
C GLU A 56 -4.15 -1.94 -13.66
N LEU A 57 -3.13 -2.00 -14.53
CA LEU A 57 -3.04 -1.14 -15.71
C LEU A 57 -3.26 -1.89 -17.03
N GLY A 58 -3.38 -3.23 -17.03
CA GLY A 58 -3.50 -4.00 -18.27
C GLY A 58 -2.37 -3.71 -19.28
N ILE A 59 -1.15 -3.49 -18.76
CA ILE A 59 0.09 -3.32 -19.51
C ILE A 59 0.85 -4.65 -19.44
N ASP A 60 1.13 -5.22 -20.61
CA ASP A 60 1.82 -6.49 -20.78
C ASP A 60 2.75 -6.29 -22.00
N LEU A 61 4.06 -6.14 -21.78
CA LEU A 61 5.01 -5.90 -22.86
C LEU A 61 5.38 -7.22 -23.56
N PRO A 62 5.54 -7.25 -24.90
CA PRO A 62 6.02 -8.43 -25.59
C PRO A 62 7.53 -8.62 -25.41
N GLU A 63 8.01 -9.88 -25.45
CA GLU A 63 9.42 -10.35 -25.39
C GLU A 63 10.38 -9.70 -26.43
N ALA A 64 9.83 -8.94 -27.37
CA ALA A 64 10.58 -8.16 -28.35
C ALA A 64 10.00 -6.74 -28.43
N ALA A 65 9.85 -6.09 -27.27
CA ALA A 65 9.24 -4.78 -27.14
C ALA A 65 9.87 -3.76 -28.09
N THR A 66 9.03 -3.06 -28.83
CA THR A 66 9.45 -1.90 -29.63
C THR A 66 9.48 -0.64 -28.77
N LYS A 67 10.17 0.40 -29.25
CA LYS A 67 10.08 1.72 -28.64
C LYS A 67 8.64 2.25 -28.61
N GLY A 68 7.83 1.88 -29.61
CA GLY A 68 6.41 2.20 -29.68
C GLY A 68 5.59 1.54 -28.56
N ASP A 69 5.88 0.29 -28.21
CA ASP A 69 5.22 -0.43 -27.12
C ASP A 69 5.48 0.24 -25.77
N PHE A 70 6.75 0.56 -25.50
CA PHE A 70 7.13 1.31 -24.30
C PHE A 70 6.47 2.70 -24.26
N ILE A 71 6.40 3.41 -25.39
CA ILE A 71 5.68 4.69 -25.51
C ILE A 71 4.20 4.54 -25.17
N ARG A 72 3.53 3.45 -25.58
CA ARG A 72 2.12 3.20 -25.20
C ARG A 72 1.96 2.90 -23.71
N ALA A 73 2.87 2.10 -23.13
CA ALA A 73 2.86 1.81 -21.70
C ALA A 73 3.06 3.09 -20.86
N VAL A 74 4.07 3.90 -21.18
CA VAL A 74 4.32 5.19 -20.52
C VAL A 74 3.14 6.14 -20.72
N ALA A 75 2.57 6.23 -21.93
CA ALA A 75 1.39 7.04 -22.22
C ALA A 75 0.17 6.63 -21.37
N ARG A 76 0.00 5.34 -21.07
CA ARG A 76 -1.07 4.86 -20.19
C ARG A 76 -0.84 5.26 -18.73
N ILE A 77 0.39 5.21 -18.24
CA ILE A 77 0.75 5.62 -16.86
C ILE A 77 0.53 7.13 -16.63
N VAL A 78 0.84 7.97 -17.62
CA VAL A 78 0.73 9.44 -17.52
C VAL A 78 -0.59 10.01 -18.05
N GLY A 79 -1.53 9.16 -18.49
CA GLY A 79 -2.52 9.49 -19.51
C GLY A 79 -3.83 10.13 -19.08
N ASP A 80 -4.25 9.99 -17.81
CA ASP A 80 -5.63 10.30 -17.39
C ASP A 80 -6.01 11.80 -17.44
N GLY A 81 -5.06 12.70 -17.69
CA GLY A 81 -5.27 14.15 -17.61
C GLY A 81 -5.52 14.91 -18.92
N ALA A 82 -5.26 14.32 -20.09
CA ALA A 82 -5.11 15.10 -21.33
C ALA A 82 -6.15 14.79 -22.42
N LYS A 83 -7.35 15.39 -22.29
CA LYS A 83 -8.43 15.26 -23.29
C LYS A 83 -8.21 16.08 -24.57
N ASP A 84 -7.28 17.04 -24.55
CA ASP A 84 -7.00 17.97 -25.66
C ASP A 84 -5.49 18.10 -25.93
N VAL A 85 -4.81 17.01 -26.31
CA VAL A 85 -3.41 17.08 -26.78
C VAL A 85 -3.38 17.62 -28.21
N PRO A 86 -2.62 18.70 -28.51
CA PRO A 86 -2.40 19.14 -29.89
C PRO A 86 -1.75 18.04 -30.73
N ALA A 87 -2.23 17.83 -31.95
CA ALA A 87 -1.65 16.86 -32.88
C ALA A 87 -0.18 17.23 -33.19
N ALA A 88 0.74 16.34 -32.84
CA ALA A 88 2.17 16.50 -33.14
C ALA A 88 2.48 16.02 -34.56
N SER A 89 3.30 16.78 -35.30
CA SER A 89 3.78 16.34 -36.62
C SER A 89 5.14 15.67 -36.46
N PHE A 90 5.18 14.35 -36.61
CA PHE A 90 6.42 13.56 -36.60
C PHE A 90 6.94 13.33 -38.02
N GLY A 91 8.26 13.19 -38.17
CA GLY A 91 8.91 12.90 -39.46
C GLY A 91 8.73 11.46 -39.93
N ASP A 92 8.70 10.51 -38.99
CA ASP A 92 8.66 9.07 -39.25
C ASP A 92 7.37 8.37 -38.78
N LEU A 93 6.46 9.07 -38.12
CA LEU A 93 5.23 8.50 -37.53
C LEU A 93 3.96 9.15 -38.09
N LYS A 94 3.16 8.38 -38.82
CA LYS A 94 1.91 8.84 -39.45
C LYS A 94 0.71 8.79 -38.49
N PRO A 95 -0.33 9.62 -38.71
CA PRO A 95 -1.54 9.64 -37.87
C PRO A 95 -2.34 8.33 -37.78
N ASP A 96 -2.17 7.42 -38.74
CA ASP A 96 -2.79 6.09 -38.78
C ASP A 96 -2.00 5.01 -38.03
N SER A 97 -0.79 5.32 -37.52
CA SER A 97 0.00 4.40 -36.73
C SER A 97 -0.63 4.14 -35.35
N PRO A 98 -0.63 2.89 -34.84
CA PRO A 98 -1.14 2.56 -33.51
C PRO A 98 -0.34 3.20 -32.36
N TYR A 99 0.81 3.81 -32.65
CA TYR A 99 1.64 4.53 -31.68
C TYR A 99 1.42 6.05 -31.69
N TYR A 100 0.72 6.60 -32.69
CA TYR A 100 0.66 8.06 -32.93
C TYR A 100 -0.02 8.84 -31.80
N ALA A 101 -1.13 8.32 -31.25
CA ALA A 101 -1.83 8.98 -30.14
C ALA A 101 -0.98 9.05 -28.87
N ALA A 102 -0.34 7.93 -28.50
CA ALA A 102 0.59 7.85 -27.36
C ALA A 102 1.82 8.75 -27.56
N ALA A 103 2.43 8.72 -28.75
CA ALA A 103 3.56 9.59 -29.07
C ALA A 103 3.18 11.08 -29.03
N SER A 104 2.00 11.45 -29.55
CA SER A 104 1.49 12.83 -29.51
C SER A 104 1.27 13.29 -28.07
N LEU A 105 0.66 12.46 -27.23
CA LEU A 105 0.47 12.73 -25.80
C LEU A 105 1.82 13.00 -25.10
N LEU A 106 2.77 12.08 -25.22
CA LEU A 106 4.08 12.24 -24.58
C LEU A 106 4.89 13.41 -25.16
N HIS A 107 4.71 13.75 -26.44
CA HIS A 107 5.31 14.94 -27.04
C HIS A 107 4.68 16.24 -26.51
N GLY A 108 3.35 16.28 -26.39
CA GLY A 108 2.63 17.42 -25.79
C GLY A 108 3.00 17.66 -24.33
N GLN A 109 3.35 16.60 -23.59
CA GLN A 109 3.89 16.68 -22.23
C GLN A 109 5.41 16.95 -22.16
N GLY A 110 6.11 17.04 -23.30
CA GLY A 110 7.56 17.26 -23.36
C GLY A 110 8.42 16.07 -22.87
N ILE A 111 7.83 14.88 -22.80
CA ILE A 111 8.49 13.59 -22.52
C ILE A 111 9.17 13.08 -23.79
N LEU A 112 8.50 13.15 -24.93
CA LEU A 112 9.13 13.01 -26.24
C LEU A 112 9.50 14.39 -26.78
N THR A 113 10.74 14.54 -27.25
CA THR A 113 11.27 15.84 -27.73
C THR A 113 11.94 15.75 -29.09
N SER A 114 11.94 14.58 -29.71
CA SER A 114 12.49 14.34 -31.05
C SER A 114 11.38 14.46 -32.10
N PRO A 115 11.64 15.07 -33.28
CA PRO A 115 10.69 15.07 -34.39
C PRO A 115 10.50 13.66 -35.00
N ASP A 116 11.48 12.76 -34.82
CA ASP A 116 11.39 11.35 -35.20
C ASP A 116 11.21 10.47 -33.96
N VAL A 117 10.16 9.64 -33.97
CA VAL A 117 9.79 8.77 -32.84
C VAL A 117 10.56 7.47 -32.89
N GLY A 118 10.67 6.85 -34.07
CA GLY A 118 11.28 5.54 -34.25
C GLY A 118 10.49 4.39 -33.65
N ALA A 119 9.15 4.46 -33.68
CA ALA A 119 8.27 3.57 -32.92
C ALA A 119 8.51 2.07 -33.19
N GLU A 120 8.67 1.67 -34.46
CA GLU A 120 8.88 0.26 -34.85
C GLU A 120 10.31 -0.27 -34.59
N ARG A 121 11.22 0.54 -34.03
CA ARG A 121 12.57 0.06 -33.68
C ARG A 121 12.52 -0.78 -32.40
N PRO A 122 13.39 -1.78 -32.24
CA PRO A 122 13.60 -2.45 -30.95
C PRO A 122 13.82 -1.43 -29.83
N LEU A 123 13.29 -1.73 -28.64
CA LEU A 123 13.48 -0.88 -27.46
C LEU A 123 14.95 -0.90 -27.04
N ASP A 124 15.60 0.26 -27.12
CA ASP A 124 16.97 0.48 -26.63
C ASP A 124 16.94 0.95 -25.15
N PRO A 125 17.76 0.40 -24.25
CA PRO A 125 17.79 0.78 -22.83
C PRO A 125 17.98 2.29 -22.60
N LEU A 126 18.86 2.94 -23.37
CA LEU A 126 19.13 4.37 -23.22
C LEU A 126 17.88 5.18 -23.63
N ALA A 127 17.27 4.85 -24.76
CA ALA A 127 16.00 5.43 -25.21
C ALA A 127 14.86 5.24 -24.20
N ALA A 128 14.75 4.05 -23.58
CA ALA A 128 13.79 3.79 -22.51
C ALA A 128 14.05 4.69 -21.30
N THR A 129 15.32 4.80 -20.87
CA THR A 129 15.74 5.63 -19.73
C THR A 129 15.44 7.12 -19.97
N PHE A 130 15.74 7.67 -21.15
CA PHE A 130 15.47 9.08 -21.48
C PHE A 130 13.98 9.43 -21.44
N ILE A 131 13.11 8.48 -21.79
CA ILE A 131 11.65 8.60 -21.68
C ILE A 131 11.25 8.52 -20.20
N ALA A 132 11.76 7.51 -19.47
CA ALA A 132 11.44 7.29 -18.07
C ALA A 132 11.84 8.47 -17.17
N VAL A 133 13.01 9.07 -17.36
CA VAL A 133 13.48 10.28 -16.63
C VAL A 133 12.47 11.42 -16.73
N LYS A 134 11.91 11.63 -17.92
CA LYS A 134 10.95 12.71 -18.17
C LYS A 134 9.55 12.34 -17.66
N ALA A 135 9.11 11.10 -17.85
CA ALA A 135 7.81 10.63 -17.36
C ALA A 135 7.71 10.58 -15.82
N ALA A 136 8.83 10.27 -15.15
CA ALA A 136 8.99 10.31 -13.70
C ALA A 136 9.16 11.74 -13.13
N GLY A 137 9.16 12.79 -13.96
CA GLY A 137 9.31 14.18 -13.51
C GLY A 137 10.72 14.58 -13.07
N LEU A 138 11.75 13.84 -13.48
CA LEU A 138 13.16 14.06 -13.08
C LEU A 138 13.97 14.89 -14.09
N LYS A 139 13.32 15.44 -15.13
CA LYS A 139 13.96 16.24 -16.19
C LYS A 139 14.68 17.47 -15.64
N GLU A 140 14.00 18.27 -14.82
CA GLU A 140 14.54 19.50 -14.23
C GLU A 140 15.71 19.16 -13.29
N LEU A 141 15.59 18.08 -12.52
CA LEU A 141 16.68 17.55 -11.69
C LEU A 141 17.89 17.17 -12.55
N ALA A 142 17.69 16.42 -13.64
CA ALA A 142 18.77 16.01 -14.54
C ALA A 142 19.54 17.21 -15.10
N TYR A 143 18.84 18.25 -15.55
CA TYR A 143 19.49 19.42 -16.14
C TYR A 143 20.22 20.31 -15.12
N THR A 144 20.12 20.04 -13.80
CA THR A 144 21.01 20.65 -12.78
C THR A 144 22.41 20.03 -12.73
N TYR A 145 22.65 18.86 -13.35
CA TYR A 145 23.90 18.11 -13.16
C TYR A 145 25.05 18.78 -13.93
N PRO A 146 26.11 19.29 -13.27
CA PRO A 146 27.33 19.70 -13.96
C PRO A 146 28.07 18.46 -14.48
N ALA A 147 28.88 18.62 -15.53
CA ALA A 147 29.58 17.52 -16.20
C ALA A 147 30.37 16.60 -15.25
N GLY A 148 31.06 17.17 -14.26
CA GLY A 148 31.79 16.40 -13.25
C GLY A 148 30.91 15.55 -12.33
N LYS A 149 29.69 16.01 -12.01
CA LYS A 149 28.69 15.21 -11.27
C LYS A 149 28.18 14.08 -12.18
N ALA A 150 27.77 14.41 -13.40
CA ALA A 150 27.25 13.43 -14.36
C ALA A 150 28.26 12.29 -14.61
N ALA A 151 29.53 12.62 -14.83
CA ALA A 151 30.60 11.63 -14.99
C ALA A 151 30.77 10.73 -13.74
N ALA A 152 30.68 11.28 -12.53
CA ALA A 152 30.78 10.51 -11.29
C ALA A 152 29.59 9.54 -11.09
N SER A 153 28.38 9.93 -11.49
CA SER A 153 27.20 9.06 -11.45
C SER A 153 27.30 7.96 -12.52
N LEU A 154 27.66 8.30 -13.76
CA LEU A 154 27.85 7.34 -14.87
C LEU A 154 28.92 6.28 -14.57
N ALA A 155 29.98 6.65 -13.85
CA ALA A 155 31.03 5.72 -13.43
C ALA A 155 30.50 4.59 -12.52
N LYS A 156 29.42 4.81 -11.76
CA LYS A 156 28.77 3.76 -10.94
C LYS A 156 28.20 2.63 -11.80
N ALA A 157 27.69 2.98 -12.98
CA ALA A 157 27.18 2.05 -13.97
C ALA A 157 28.26 1.61 -15.00
N GLY A 158 29.51 2.05 -14.85
CA GLY A 158 30.60 1.75 -15.80
C GLY A 158 30.42 2.35 -17.20
N ILE A 159 29.69 3.46 -17.32
CA ILE A 159 29.41 4.14 -18.60
C ILE A 159 30.44 5.26 -18.82
N ASP A 160 31.09 5.29 -19.99
CA ASP A 160 32.02 6.36 -20.36
C ASP A 160 31.24 7.60 -20.82
N PRO A 161 31.35 8.76 -20.13
CA PRO A 161 30.62 9.98 -20.49
C PRO A 161 30.98 10.55 -21.87
N SER A 162 32.13 10.18 -22.45
CA SER A 162 32.54 10.62 -23.79
C SER A 162 31.72 9.99 -24.92
N THR A 163 31.00 8.89 -24.63
CA THR A 163 30.08 8.22 -25.57
C THR A 163 28.71 8.91 -25.68
N LEU A 164 28.41 9.86 -24.78
CA LEU A 164 27.12 10.51 -24.66
C LEU A 164 27.21 12.01 -24.99
N THR A 165 26.09 12.59 -25.43
CA THR A 165 25.95 14.06 -25.43
C THR A 165 25.87 14.57 -23.99
N ALA A 166 26.19 15.84 -23.75
CA ALA A 166 26.10 16.43 -22.41
C ALA A 166 24.70 16.25 -21.77
N GLN A 167 23.63 16.41 -22.54
CA GLN A 167 22.26 16.21 -22.08
C GLN A 167 21.94 14.74 -21.81
N ALA A 168 22.39 13.82 -22.67
CA ALA A 168 22.22 12.39 -22.43
C ALA A 168 22.96 11.94 -21.15
N ALA A 169 24.19 12.43 -20.95
CA ALA A 169 24.97 12.17 -19.73
C ALA A 169 24.25 12.69 -18.46
N GLN A 170 23.61 13.87 -18.52
CA GLN A 170 22.80 14.41 -17.43
C GLN A 170 21.57 13.54 -17.11
N GLU A 171 20.82 13.12 -18.13
CA GLU A 171 19.60 12.33 -17.95
C GLU A 171 19.91 10.93 -17.38
N ILE A 172 20.90 10.22 -17.92
CA ILE A 172 21.31 8.92 -17.37
C ILE A 172 21.91 9.06 -15.96
N ALA A 173 22.73 10.09 -15.71
CA ALA A 173 23.30 10.33 -14.38
C ALA A 173 22.23 10.56 -13.31
N ALA A 174 21.16 11.30 -13.63
CA ALA A 174 20.04 11.50 -12.72
C ALA A 174 19.21 10.22 -12.55
N ALA A 175 19.05 9.40 -13.59
CA ALA A 175 18.37 8.12 -13.49
C ALA A 175 19.08 7.13 -12.55
N ILE A 176 20.41 7.11 -12.61
CA ILE A 176 21.29 6.36 -11.69
C ILE A 176 21.20 6.92 -10.26
N ASP A 177 21.43 8.21 -10.06
CA ASP A 177 21.52 8.82 -8.72
C ASP A 177 20.17 8.84 -7.97
N SER A 178 19.05 8.81 -8.68
CA SER A 178 17.70 8.73 -8.10
C SER A 178 17.21 7.31 -7.84
N GLY A 179 17.89 6.28 -8.37
CA GLY A 179 17.39 4.90 -8.34
C GLY A 179 16.20 4.63 -9.27
N LEU A 180 15.90 5.54 -10.22
CA LEU A 180 15.00 5.27 -11.35
C LEU A 180 15.52 4.09 -12.19
N VAL A 181 16.83 3.97 -12.35
CA VAL A 181 17.47 2.72 -12.79
C VAL A 181 18.01 2.00 -11.54
N PRO A 182 17.47 0.82 -11.19
CA PRO A 182 18.05 -0.03 -10.15
C PRO A 182 19.50 -0.42 -10.45
N ASP A 183 20.32 -0.59 -9.42
CA ASP A 183 21.73 -0.94 -9.53
C ASP A 183 21.98 -2.30 -10.18
N GLY A 184 21.15 -3.31 -9.86
CA GLY A 184 21.14 -4.61 -10.52
C GLY A 184 20.85 -4.57 -12.03
N LEU A 185 20.43 -3.42 -12.58
CA LEU A 185 20.10 -3.23 -13.99
C LEU A 185 21.09 -2.32 -14.75
N TYR A 186 22.21 -1.93 -14.12
CA TYR A 186 23.25 -1.12 -14.77
C TYR A 186 23.96 -1.83 -15.94
N ASP A 187 24.03 -3.16 -15.93
CA ASP A 187 24.64 -3.92 -17.03
C ASP A 187 23.78 -3.86 -18.31
N THR A 188 22.45 -3.97 -18.18
CA THR A 188 21.52 -3.77 -19.31
C THR A 188 21.58 -2.34 -19.85
N LEU A 189 21.60 -1.34 -18.96
CA LEU A 189 21.78 0.06 -19.34
C LEU A 189 23.08 0.30 -20.10
N ARG A 190 24.20 -0.32 -19.68
CA ARG A 190 25.51 -0.21 -20.34
C ARG A 190 25.57 -0.95 -21.67
N GLY A 191 24.87 -2.08 -21.80
CA GLY A 191 24.83 -2.90 -23.01
C GLY A 191 24.12 -2.21 -24.19
N GLY A 192 23.23 -1.26 -23.92
CA GLY A 192 22.51 -0.52 -24.97
C GLY A 192 21.69 -1.47 -25.86
N ALA A 193 21.62 -1.16 -27.14
CA ALA A 193 20.76 -1.86 -28.11
C ALA A 193 21.01 -3.37 -28.27
N ASP A 194 22.11 -3.92 -27.75
CA ASP A 194 22.43 -5.36 -27.78
C ASP A 194 21.95 -6.13 -26.52
N ALA A 195 21.39 -5.44 -25.52
CA ALA A 195 20.94 -6.04 -24.26
C ALA A 195 19.49 -6.54 -24.30
N ALA A 196 19.17 -7.56 -23.50
CA ALA A 196 17.78 -7.97 -23.26
C ALA A 196 17.07 -6.91 -22.38
N VAL A 197 15.88 -6.48 -22.80
CA VAL A 197 15.22 -5.27 -22.27
C VAL A 197 13.91 -5.51 -21.53
N ASP A 198 13.37 -6.73 -21.51
CA ASP A 198 12.03 -6.99 -20.99
C ASP A 198 11.94 -6.65 -19.48
N ASP A 199 12.80 -7.28 -18.68
CA ASP A 199 12.96 -6.98 -17.24
C ASP A 199 13.35 -5.52 -16.97
N TYR A 200 14.00 -4.86 -17.94
CA TYR A 200 14.43 -3.47 -17.81
C TYR A 200 13.28 -2.49 -18.04
N ALA A 201 12.43 -2.79 -19.01
CA ALA A 201 11.28 -1.98 -19.38
C ALA A 201 10.23 -2.00 -18.26
N ASP A 202 9.88 -3.17 -17.73
CA ASP A 202 8.93 -3.28 -16.63
C ASP A 202 9.45 -2.63 -15.34
N ALA A 203 10.74 -2.77 -15.04
CA ALA A 203 11.37 -2.05 -13.93
C ALA A 203 11.30 -0.53 -14.10
N LEU A 204 11.53 0.00 -15.31
CA LEU A 204 11.39 1.43 -15.58
C LEU A 204 9.94 1.90 -15.48
N LEU A 205 8.97 1.16 -16.04
CA LEU A 205 7.55 1.49 -15.95
C LEU A 205 7.07 1.50 -14.48
N GLY A 206 7.46 0.48 -13.72
CA GLY A 206 7.26 0.38 -12.28
C GLY A 206 7.83 1.57 -11.51
N ARG A 207 9.08 1.96 -11.82
CA ARG A 207 9.70 3.13 -11.20
C ARG A 207 9.02 4.45 -11.60
N ILE A 208 8.54 4.60 -12.84
CA ILE A 208 7.72 5.77 -13.23
C ILE A 208 6.47 5.85 -12.35
N LEU A 209 5.78 4.73 -12.10
CA LEU A 209 4.64 4.69 -11.17
C LEU A 209 5.05 5.10 -9.75
N THR A 210 6.16 4.57 -9.22
CA THR A 210 6.67 4.92 -7.88
C THR A 210 6.97 6.42 -7.76
N PHE A 211 7.72 7.01 -8.70
CA PHE A 211 8.05 8.45 -8.69
C PHE A 211 6.82 9.36 -8.82
N ARG A 212 5.72 8.85 -9.37
CA ARG A 212 4.46 9.58 -9.54
C ARG A 212 3.45 9.33 -8.41
N GLY A 213 3.78 8.48 -7.44
CA GLY A 213 2.84 8.07 -6.39
C GLY A 213 1.66 7.25 -6.91
N GLN A 214 1.83 6.54 -8.03
CA GLN A 214 0.81 5.72 -8.70
C GLN A 214 1.06 4.20 -8.58
N TYR A 215 2.12 3.80 -7.88
CA TYR A 215 2.36 2.40 -7.51
C TYR A 215 1.61 2.04 -6.21
N LYS A 216 1.86 0.84 -5.67
CA LYS A 216 1.47 0.42 -4.31
C LYS A 216 1.82 1.48 -3.27
N HIS A 217 0.88 1.78 -2.38
CA HIS A 217 1.06 2.67 -1.23
C HIS A 217 1.20 1.82 0.02
N TYR A 218 2.32 1.96 0.73
CA TYR A 218 2.59 1.25 1.98
C TYR A 218 3.54 2.06 2.86
N ILE A 219 3.35 1.96 4.17
CA ILE A 219 4.24 2.62 5.14
C ILE A 219 5.53 1.81 5.37
N GLY A 220 5.50 0.49 5.15
CA GLY A 220 6.69 -0.36 5.21
C GLY A 220 6.33 -1.84 5.18
N TYR A 221 7.28 -2.69 5.56
CA TYR A 221 7.10 -4.12 5.76
C TYR A 221 7.00 -4.45 7.26
N ALA A 222 6.31 -5.54 7.61
CA ALA A 222 6.15 -5.97 9.00
C ALA A 222 7.48 -6.29 9.73
N ALA A 223 8.53 -6.65 8.99
CA ALA A 223 9.87 -6.88 9.54
C ALA A 223 10.77 -5.62 9.59
N ASP A 224 10.37 -4.49 8.99
CA ASP A 224 11.18 -3.26 9.05
C ASP A 224 11.37 -2.83 10.51
N ASP A 225 12.55 -2.29 10.83
CA ASP A 225 12.85 -1.89 12.22
C ASP A 225 12.14 -0.58 12.65
N ASP A 226 11.67 0.22 11.69
CA ASP A 226 10.95 1.48 11.93
C ASP A 226 9.42 1.41 11.74
N ILE A 227 8.88 0.24 11.35
CA ILE A 227 7.44 0.06 11.03
C ILE A 227 6.51 0.53 12.15
N TYR A 228 6.88 0.27 13.41
CA TYR A 228 6.09 0.67 14.57
C TYR A 228 5.99 2.19 14.72
N THR A 229 7.07 2.92 14.43
CA THR A 229 7.07 4.39 14.44
C THR A 229 6.19 4.91 13.32
N LYS A 230 6.36 4.39 12.09
CA LYS A 230 5.57 4.81 10.93
C LYS A 230 4.07 4.54 11.11
N LEU A 231 3.70 3.40 11.71
CA LEU A 231 2.32 3.06 12.05
C LEU A 231 1.73 4.02 13.11
N ILE A 232 2.48 4.29 14.18
CA ILE A 232 2.04 5.22 15.24
C ILE A 232 1.88 6.62 14.66
N ASP A 233 2.85 7.12 13.90
CA ASP A 233 2.78 8.43 13.26
C ASP A 233 1.59 8.54 12.30
N ALA A 234 1.33 7.51 11.48
CA ALA A 234 0.16 7.47 10.58
C ALA A 234 -1.18 7.48 11.35
N TYR A 235 -1.26 6.76 12.48
CA TYR A 235 -2.44 6.80 13.33
C TYR A 235 -2.61 8.16 14.03
N GLU A 236 -1.59 8.67 14.72
CA GLU A 236 -1.66 9.93 15.48
C GLU A 236 -1.89 11.15 14.58
N THR A 237 -1.44 11.13 13.32
CA THR A 237 -1.69 12.21 12.34
C THR A 237 -2.98 12.07 11.53
N SER A 238 -3.75 10.98 11.72
CA SER A 238 -5.08 10.84 11.12
C SER A 238 -6.18 11.41 12.01
N ASP A 239 -7.24 11.93 11.40
CA ASP A 239 -8.39 12.53 12.08
C ASP A 239 -9.69 11.79 11.73
N ILE A 240 -10.78 12.13 12.42
CA ILE A 240 -12.14 11.79 11.95
C ILE A 240 -12.36 12.43 10.55
N ILE A 241 -12.58 11.59 9.54
CA ILE A 241 -12.77 11.98 8.15
C ILE A 241 -14.11 12.72 8.02
N ASP A 242 -14.05 14.00 7.65
CA ASP A 242 -15.22 14.80 7.34
C ASP A 242 -15.37 15.00 5.82
N ALA A 243 -16.35 14.32 5.24
CA ALA A 243 -16.83 14.54 3.88
C ALA A 243 -18.30 14.99 3.92
N PRO A 244 -18.59 16.31 4.05
CA PRO A 244 -19.93 16.79 4.41
C PRO A 244 -21.06 16.36 3.46
N ALA A 245 -20.80 16.33 2.15
CA ALA A 245 -21.79 15.94 1.14
C ALA A 245 -22.17 14.46 1.28
N LEU A 246 -21.18 13.58 1.34
CA LEU A 246 -21.39 12.14 1.58
C LEU A 246 -22.04 11.89 2.94
N ARG A 247 -21.50 12.49 4.01
CA ARG A 247 -22.01 12.35 5.39
C ARG A 247 -23.48 12.72 5.49
N ALA A 248 -23.95 13.76 4.78
CA ALA A 248 -25.37 14.12 4.76
C ALA A 248 -26.26 12.99 4.22
N ILE A 249 -25.84 12.33 3.14
CA ILE A 249 -26.58 11.20 2.52
C ILE A 249 -26.58 9.99 3.45
N VAL A 250 -25.41 9.55 3.93
CA VAL A 250 -25.33 8.31 4.73
C VAL A 250 -25.86 8.47 6.16
N ASN A 251 -25.78 9.66 6.77
CA ASN A 251 -26.50 9.95 8.02
C ASN A 251 -28.01 9.85 7.83
N GLU A 252 -28.54 10.32 6.70
CA GLU A 252 -29.98 10.23 6.44
C GLU A 252 -30.43 8.79 6.17
N ALA A 253 -29.61 8.00 5.45
CA ALA A 253 -29.81 6.56 5.32
C ALA A 253 -29.82 5.84 6.69
N LEU A 254 -28.88 6.19 7.58
CA LEU A 254 -28.77 5.64 8.93
C LEU A 254 -29.98 6.02 9.82
N LYS A 255 -30.39 7.29 9.84
CA LYS A 255 -31.60 7.76 10.55
C LYS A 255 -32.87 7.04 10.10
N GLN A 256 -32.96 6.72 8.81
CA GLN A 256 -34.09 6.00 8.20
C GLN A 256 -33.99 4.47 8.34
N ASN A 257 -32.98 3.96 9.05
CA ASN A 257 -32.69 2.52 9.21
C ASN A 257 -32.53 1.79 7.86
N LYS A 258 -32.01 2.48 6.84
CA LYS A 258 -31.67 1.89 5.53
C LYS A 258 -30.32 1.19 5.54
N VAL A 259 -29.43 1.63 6.42
CA VAL A 259 -28.14 1.00 6.75
C VAL A 259 -28.03 0.88 8.26
N THR A 260 -27.24 -0.07 8.76
CA THR A 260 -26.94 -0.24 10.20
C THR A 260 -25.74 0.59 10.65
N GLY A 261 -24.84 0.88 9.72
CA GLY A 261 -23.68 1.74 9.87
C GLY A 261 -23.03 2.00 8.50
N TYR A 262 -22.05 2.89 8.49
CA TYR A 262 -21.25 3.20 7.30
C TYR A 262 -19.83 3.61 7.69
N ASN A 263 -18.92 3.55 6.73
CA ASN A 263 -17.55 4.05 6.86
C ASN A 263 -17.33 5.21 5.88
N LEU A 264 -16.66 6.28 6.32
CA LEU A 264 -16.04 7.27 5.43
C LEU A 264 -14.55 6.95 5.29
N LYS A 265 -14.04 7.00 4.06
CA LYS A 265 -12.65 6.74 3.69
C LYS A 265 -12.17 7.71 2.60
N ASP A 266 -10.86 7.78 2.40
CA ASP A 266 -10.18 8.66 1.46
C ASP A 266 -9.27 7.83 0.54
N LYS A 267 -9.57 7.84 -0.77
CA LYS A 267 -8.89 7.03 -1.78
C LYS A 267 -7.40 7.32 -1.94
N ARG A 268 -6.91 8.44 -1.40
CA ARG A 268 -5.49 8.79 -1.42
C ARG A 268 -4.65 7.92 -0.49
N TYR A 269 -5.28 7.08 0.33
CA TYR A 269 -4.64 6.09 1.16
C TYR A 269 -4.79 4.65 0.64
N ASP A 270 -5.65 4.41 -0.36
CA ASP A 270 -5.93 3.06 -0.88
C ASP A 270 -4.62 2.37 -1.28
N ALA A 271 -4.33 1.19 -0.73
CA ALA A 271 -3.01 0.55 -0.80
C ALA A 271 -2.54 0.20 -2.22
N ASN A 272 -3.45 0.08 -3.19
CA ASN A 272 -3.20 -0.42 -4.55
C ASN A 272 -2.45 -1.77 -4.57
N PHE A 273 -2.63 -2.60 -3.55
CA PHE A 273 -2.00 -3.92 -3.45
C PHE A 273 -2.62 -4.93 -4.42
N ASP A 274 -1.87 -5.97 -4.76
CA ASP A 274 -2.41 -7.12 -5.49
C ASP A 274 -3.52 -7.78 -4.65
N GLU A 275 -4.77 -7.67 -5.11
CA GLU A 275 -5.95 -8.19 -4.41
C GLU A 275 -5.81 -9.69 -4.05
N SER A 276 -5.15 -10.47 -4.92
CA SER A 276 -4.93 -11.90 -4.72
C SER A 276 -3.97 -12.19 -3.56
N LEU A 277 -3.12 -11.23 -3.20
CA LEU A 277 -2.18 -11.26 -2.08
C LEU A 277 -2.61 -10.37 -0.89
N ALA A 278 -3.71 -9.61 -1.02
CA ALA A 278 -4.15 -8.64 0.00
C ALA A 278 -5.23 -9.14 0.98
N ILE A 279 -5.13 -8.69 2.24
CA ILE A 279 -6.20 -8.71 3.26
C ILE A 279 -6.27 -7.34 3.94
N ALA A 280 -7.47 -6.83 4.17
CA ALA A 280 -7.72 -5.65 4.99
C ALA A 280 -8.27 -6.06 6.38
N TYR A 281 -7.79 -5.43 7.45
CA TYR A 281 -8.15 -5.70 8.84
C TYR A 281 -8.57 -4.41 9.55
N GLY A 282 -9.84 -4.31 9.96
CA GLY A 282 -10.41 -3.10 10.57
C GLY A 282 -10.38 -3.12 12.10
N HIS A 283 -9.91 -2.04 12.74
CA HIS A 283 -9.97 -1.84 14.20
C HIS A 283 -9.80 -0.35 14.56
N ASP A 284 -9.99 -0.02 15.84
CA ASP A 284 -9.85 1.31 16.46
C ASP A 284 -8.65 1.48 17.43
N ASP A 285 -8.02 0.39 17.92
CA ASP A 285 -6.99 0.45 18.97
C ASP A 285 -5.58 0.34 18.38
N ILE A 286 -4.84 1.45 18.34
CA ILE A 286 -3.44 1.48 17.87
C ILE A 286 -2.52 0.48 18.57
N ARG A 287 -2.82 0.08 19.82
CA ARG A 287 -2.06 -0.97 20.53
C ARG A 287 -2.31 -2.34 19.92
N HIS A 288 -3.51 -2.60 19.41
CA HIS A 288 -3.82 -3.80 18.65
C HIS A 288 -3.00 -3.85 17.37
N ALA A 289 -3.00 -2.77 16.57
CA ALA A 289 -2.21 -2.67 15.34
C ALA A 289 -0.72 -2.95 15.57
N VAL A 290 -0.12 -2.29 16.58
CA VAL A 290 1.29 -2.50 16.95
C VAL A 290 1.57 -3.96 17.34
N GLN A 291 0.68 -4.59 18.12
CA GLN A 291 0.83 -5.98 18.53
C GLN A 291 0.59 -6.97 17.37
N LEU A 292 -0.34 -6.66 16.46
CA LEU A 292 -0.63 -7.48 15.27
C LEU A 292 0.58 -7.51 14.32
N ILE A 293 1.24 -6.36 14.07
CA ILE A 293 2.50 -6.35 13.31
C ILE A 293 3.58 -7.18 14.00
N GLY A 294 3.72 -7.06 15.32
CA GLY A 294 4.66 -7.86 16.11
C GLY A 294 4.39 -9.37 16.02
N LEU A 295 3.11 -9.77 15.99
CA LEU A 295 2.66 -11.14 15.83
C LEU A 295 2.91 -11.68 14.41
N LEU A 296 2.61 -10.90 13.36
CA LEU A 296 2.96 -11.28 11.99
C LEU A 296 4.48 -11.49 11.85
N ARG A 297 5.29 -10.60 12.44
CA ARG A 297 6.75 -10.72 12.48
C ARG A 297 7.22 -11.98 13.25
N SER A 298 6.56 -12.37 14.35
CA SER A 298 6.93 -13.59 15.10
C SER A 298 6.55 -14.89 14.37
N GLU A 299 5.46 -14.87 13.60
CA GLU A 299 5.03 -15.98 12.75
C GLU A 299 5.77 -16.03 11.39
N GLY A 300 6.75 -15.14 11.18
CA GLY A 300 7.60 -15.09 9.98
C GLY A 300 6.94 -14.47 8.75
N LEU A 301 5.82 -13.75 8.92
CA LEU A 301 5.08 -13.09 7.84
C LEU A 301 5.57 -11.66 7.63
N ASN A 302 6.36 -11.46 6.58
CA ASN A 302 6.87 -10.14 6.20
C ASN A 302 5.98 -9.45 5.14
N ALA A 303 4.72 -9.20 5.48
CA ALA A 303 3.80 -8.49 4.60
C ALA A 303 4.18 -7.01 4.41
N LYS A 304 3.86 -6.41 3.25
CA LYS A 304 3.73 -4.95 3.14
C LYS A 304 2.56 -4.51 4.02
N VAL A 305 2.68 -3.36 4.66
CA VAL A 305 1.68 -2.80 5.57
C VAL A 305 1.28 -1.41 5.08
N GLN A 306 -0.01 -1.19 4.90
CA GLN A 306 -0.59 0.13 4.65
C GLN A 306 -1.61 0.47 5.75
N PHE A 307 -1.60 1.73 6.17
CA PHE A 307 -2.57 2.28 7.11
C PHE A 307 -3.59 3.13 6.35
N GLU A 308 -4.85 2.72 6.34
CA GLU A 308 -5.94 3.45 5.71
C GLU A 308 -6.86 4.04 6.80
N PRO A 309 -6.85 5.37 7.02
CA PRO A 309 -7.71 5.99 8.01
C PRO A 309 -9.18 5.86 7.59
N LYS A 310 -10.03 5.68 8.60
CA LYS A 310 -11.46 5.41 8.42
C LYS A 310 -12.26 6.15 9.49
N THR A 311 -13.49 6.53 9.15
CA THR A 311 -14.46 6.98 10.15
C THR A 311 -15.68 6.10 10.08
N SER A 312 -15.86 5.27 11.10
CA SER A 312 -17.01 4.39 11.24
C SER A 312 -18.12 5.13 11.97
N ALA A 313 -19.33 5.04 11.44
CA ALA A 313 -20.49 5.71 11.98
C ALA A 313 -21.68 4.78 12.13
N PHE A 314 -22.31 4.82 13.30
CA PHE A 314 -23.35 3.88 13.71
C PHE A 314 -24.32 4.52 14.69
N VAL A 315 -25.51 3.93 14.84
CA VAL A 315 -26.50 4.39 15.84
C VAL A 315 -25.94 4.16 17.24
N TYR A 316 -25.81 5.23 18.01
CA TYR A 316 -25.41 5.17 19.42
C TYR A 316 -26.64 4.99 20.30
N LEU A 317 -26.62 3.92 21.10
CA LEU A 317 -27.71 3.52 21.99
C LEU A 317 -27.50 4.12 23.40
N LYS A 318 -28.57 4.62 24.03
CA LYS A 318 -28.49 5.33 25.32
C LYS A 318 -28.03 4.44 26.48
N GLU A 319 -28.29 3.14 26.37
CA GLU A 319 -27.82 2.10 27.29
C GLU A 319 -26.29 1.94 27.30
N TRP A 320 -25.56 2.47 26.33
CA TRP A 320 -24.09 2.49 26.32
C TRP A 320 -23.49 3.61 27.18
N GLY A 321 -24.33 4.49 27.76
CA GLY A 321 -23.96 5.53 28.70
C GLY A 321 -24.16 6.94 28.15
N GLU A 322 -23.59 7.92 28.84
CA GLU A 322 -23.61 9.30 28.38
C GLU A 322 -22.66 9.48 27.17
N PRO A 323 -23.10 10.21 26.12
CA PRO A 323 -22.27 10.64 25.00
C PRO A 323 -20.91 11.21 25.45
N LYS A 324 -19.84 10.79 24.77
CA LYS A 324 -18.48 11.31 24.97
C LYS A 324 -18.00 12.00 23.70
N GLU A 325 -17.22 13.05 23.88
CA GLU A 325 -16.50 13.73 22.81
C GLU A 325 -15.00 13.72 23.14
N THR A 326 -14.21 13.16 22.22
CA THR A 326 -12.74 13.14 22.18
C THR A 326 -12.31 13.32 20.72
N ASP A 327 -11.04 13.62 20.49
CA ASP A 327 -10.50 13.81 19.12
C ASP A 327 -10.70 12.55 18.23
N SER A 328 -10.79 11.37 18.86
CA SER A 328 -11.04 10.07 18.22
C SER A 328 -12.51 9.59 18.24
N TYR A 329 -13.43 10.27 18.95
CA TYR A 329 -14.80 9.79 19.12
C TYR A 329 -15.79 10.93 19.35
N ARG A 330 -16.84 11.01 18.53
CA ARG A 330 -17.88 12.05 18.64
C ARG A 330 -19.27 11.43 18.60
N VAL A 331 -20.21 11.96 19.38
CA VAL A 331 -21.59 11.45 19.41
C VAL A 331 -22.57 12.61 19.18
N GLU A 332 -23.12 12.70 17.96
CA GLU A 332 -24.08 13.74 17.59
C GLU A 332 -25.52 13.28 17.85
N ARG A 333 -26.34 14.16 18.42
CA ARG A 333 -27.77 13.91 18.56
C ARG A 333 -28.50 14.19 17.25
N ILE A 334 -29.37 13.27 16.83
CA ILE A 334 -30.23 13.42 15.65
C ILE A 334 -31.69 13.72 16.03
N GLU A 335 -32.43 14.34 15.10
CA GLU A 335 -33.76 14.94 15.35
C GLU A 335 -34.80 13.93 15.87
N ASN A 336 -34.69 12.66 15.48
CA ASN A 336 -35.55 11.57 15.95
C ASN A 336 -35.31 11.16 17.43
N GLY A 337 -34.35 11.77 18.12
CA GLY A 337 -34.06 11.54 19.54
C GLY A 337 -33.04 10.42 19.82
N ASN A 338 -32.49 9.80 18.77
CA ASN A 338 -31.34 8.92 18.82
C ASN A 338 -30.03 9.73 18.69
N TYR A 339 -28.91 9.01 18.63
CA TYR A 339 -27.58 9.58 18.42
C TYR A 339 -26.84 8.81 17.32
N ILE A 340 -25.90 9.47 16.64
CA ILE A 340 -24.93 8.85 15.74
C ILE A 340 -23.56 9.00 16.39
N ALA A 341 -22.88 7.89 16.63
CA ALA A 341 -21.46 7.90 16.97
C ALA A 341 -20.63 7.94 15.70
N TYR A 342 -19.48 8.63 15.78
CA TYR A 342 -18.42 8.63 14.79
C TYR A 342 -17.13 8.24 15.52
N ALA A 343 -16.52 7.14 15.11
CA ALA A 343 -15.25 6.66 15.64
C ALA A 343 -14.14 6.86 14.61
N LYS A 344 -12.99 7.38 15.05
CA LYS A 344 -11.72 7.27 14.33
C LYS A 344 -11.30 5.80 14.37
N GLU A 345 -11.20 5.19 13.20
CA GLU A 345 -10.78 3.80 13.02
C GLU A 345 -9.73 3.74 11.90
N TYR A 346 -9.25 2.55 11.62
CA TYR A 346 -8.41 2.26 10.47
C TYR A 346 -8.84 0.94 9.81
N ASP A 347 -8.41 0.76 8.57
CA ASP A 347 -8.12 -0.56 8.01
C ASP A 347 -6.59 -0.67 7.88
N LEU A 348 -5.99 -1.74 8.42
CA LEU A 348 -4.65 -2.15 8.05
C LEU A 348 -4.76 -3.07 6.85
N VAL A 349 -4.18 -2.67 5.73
CA VAL A 349 -4.10 -3.53 4.55
C VAL A 349 -2.72 -4.18 4.51
N PHE A 350 -2.70 -5.50 4.31
CA PHE A 350 -1.51 -6.32 4.25
C PHE A 350 -1.39 -6.97 2.87
N GLU A 351 -0.26 -6.81 2.18
CA GLU A 351 0.09 -7.62 1.01
C GLU A 351 1.14 -8.67 1.41
N PHE A 352 0.77 -9.94 1.31
CA PHE A 352 1.65 -11.05 1.65
C PHE A 352 2.57 -11.41 0.47
N ALA A 353 3.74 -12.00 0.76
CA ALA A 353 4.68 -12.41 -0.29
C ALA A 353 4.12 -13.53 -1.19
N THR A 354 3.25 -14.39 -0.66
CA THR A 354 2.58 -15.45 -1.41
C THR A 354 1.15 -15.70 -0.90
N ALA A 355 0.37 -16.47 -1.67
CA ALA A 355 -0.97 -16.90 -1.26
C ALA A 355 -0.95 -17.83 -0.02
N GLU A 356 0.10 -18.63 0.16
CA GLU A 356 0.30 -19.44 1.36
C GLU A 356 0.55 -18.59 2.61
N ASP A 357 1.22 -17.45 2.47
CA ASP A 357 1.40 -16.50 3.57
C ASP A 357 0.08 -15.77 3.90
N LYS A 358 -0.67 -15.34 2.89
CA LYS A 358 -2.03 -14.80 3.04
C LYS A 358 -2.96 -15.79 3.77
N ALA A 359 -2.89 -17.07 3.45
CA ALA A 359 -3.71 -18.11 4.06
C ALA A 359 -3.41 -18.34 5.56
N LYS A 360 -2.21 -18.01 6.05
CA LYS A 360 -1.86 -18.11 7.48
C LYS A 360 -2.50 -17.02 8.35
N PHE A 361 -2.95 -15.91 7.76
CA PHE A 361 -3.47 -14.75 8.49
C PHE A 361 -4.69 -15.09 9.37
N GLN A 362 -5.70 -15.76 8.82
CA GLN A 362 -6.92 -16.10 9.56
C GLN A 362 -6.65 -17.00 10.78
N PRO A 363 -5.91 -18.13 10.68
CA PRO A 363 -5.51 -18.93 11.84
C PRO A 363 -4.84 -18.11 12.96
N ILE A 364 -3.98 -17.15 12.61
CA ILE A 364 -3.31 -16.26 13.57
C ILE A 364 -4.33 -15.34 14.27
N VAL A 365 -5.21 -14.68 13.51
CA VAL A 365 -6.25 -13.80 14.07
C VAL A 365 -7.20 -14.59 14.99
N LEU A 366 -7.65 -15.78 14.59
CA LEU A 366 -8.55 -16.61 15.39
C LEU A 366 -7.90 -17.13 16.68
N ALA A 367 -6.58 -17.36 16.70
CA ALA A 367 -5.86 -17.81 17.87
C ALA A 367 -5.53 -16.69 18.87
N TYR A 368 -5.18 -15.48 18.38
CA TYR A 368 -4.58 -14.43 19.20
C TYR A 368 -5.37 -13.11 19.25
N ALA A 369 -6.33 -12.88 18.33
CA ALA A 369 -7.04 -11.61 18.20
C ALA A 369 -8.58 -11.72 18.21
N LYS A 370 -9.16 -12.92 18.27
CA LYS A 370 -10.61 -13.15 18.51
C LYS A 370 -10.89 -13.51 19.97
N LYS A 371 -11.85 -12.80 20.57
CA LYS A 371 -12.45 -13.13 21.86
C LYS A 371 -13.55 -14.19 21.71
N ASN A 372 -13.52 -15.19 22.58
CA ASN A 372 -14.51 -16.28 22.69
C ASN A 372 -15.06 -16.44 24.13
N GLU A 373 -14.38 -15.88 25.13
CA GLU A 373 -14.84 -15.83 26.53
C GLU A 373 -14.61 -14.44 27.13
N ASP A 374 -15.39 -14.07 28.15
CA ASP A 374 -15.15 -12.83 28.89
C ASP A 374 -13.84 -12.90 29.69
N ASP A 375 -13.07 -11.82 29.66
CA ASP A 375 -11.71 -11.70 30.21
C ASP A 375 -10.69 -12.78 29.74
N GLN A 376 -10.87 -13.33 28.53
CA GLN A 376 -9.98 -14.34 27.93
C GLN A 376 -8.49 -13.87 27.91
N PRO A 377 -7.58 -14.61 28.57
CA PRO A 377 -6.16 -14.26 28.61
C PRO A 377 -5.44 -14.68 27.31
N GLY A 378 -4.29 -14.05 27.05
CA GLY A 378 -3.41 -14.40 25.92
C GLY A 378 -3.79 -13.78 24.57
N LEU A 379 -4.79 -12.90 24.54
CA LEU A 379 -5.20 -12.15 23.35
C LEU A 379 -4.47 -10.81 23.21
N LEU A 380 -4.46 -10.27 21.98
CA LEU A 380 -4.01 -8.90 21.70
C LEU A 380 -4.91 -7.86 22.40
N ALA A 381 -4.36 -6.69 22.68
CA ALA A 381 -5.10 -5.57 23.26
C ALA A 381 -6.32 -5.21 22.40
N GLY A 382 -7.47 -4.94 23.01
CA GLY A 382 -8.68 -4.53 22.29
C GLY A 382 -9.45 -5.63 21.54
N SER A 383 -8.92 -6.87 21.48
CA SER A 383 -9.50 -8.00 20.70
C SER A 383 -11.03 -8.14 20.79
N TRP A 384 -11.68 -8.16 19.63
CA TRP A 384 -13.14 -8.21 19.50
C TRP A 384 -13.71 -9.63 19.49
N TRP A 385 -15.01 -9.73 19.81
CA TRP A 385 -15.79 -10.96 19.62
C TRP A 385 -15.93 -11.31 18.13
N GLN A 386 -16.29 -10.30 17.34
CA GLN A 386 -16.38 -10.34 15.89
C GLN A 386 -15.27 -9.41 15.34
N PRO A 387 -14.02 -9.88 15.16
CA PRO A 387 -13.03 -9.14 14.38
C PRO A 387 -13.58 -8.86 12.97
N LEU A 388 -13.03 -7.84 12.29
CA LEU A 388 -13.44 -7.46 10.94
C LEU A 388 -12.24 -7.56 10.01
N TYR A 389 -12.20 -8.57 9.15
CA TYR A 389 -11.20 -8.65 8.10
C TYR A 389 -11.72 -9.30 6.81
N TYR A 390 -11.15 -8.87 5.69
CA TYR A 390 -11.71 -9.19 4.39
C TYR A 390 -10.66 -9.26 3.28
N SER A 391 -11.03 -9.96 2.21
CA SER A 391 -10.27 -10.02 0.96
C SER A 391 -11.18 -9.74 -0.23
N LEU A 392 -10.60 -9.11 -1.25
CA LEU A 392 -11.28 -8.84 -2.52
C LEU A 392 -11.25 -10.05 -3.47
N THR A 393 -10.46 -11.09 -3.14
CA THR A 393 -10.48 -12.39 -3.82
C THR A 393 -11.03 -13.50 -2.91
N GLU A 394 -11.45 -14.60 -3.52
CA GLU A 394 -11.94 -15.77 -2.79
C GLU A 394 -10.90 -16.36 -1.83
N LEU A 395 -11.37 -16.69 -0.62
CA LEU A 395 -10.64 -17.44 0.41
C LEU A 395 -11.57 -18.51 0.99
N SER A 396 -11.01 -19.68 1.31
CA SER A 396 -11.75 -20.75 1.99
C SER A 396 -12.23 -20.29 3.37
N ASP A 397 -13.43 -20.73 3.76
CA ASP A 397 -14.10 -20.41 5.02
C ASP A 397 -14.58 -18.96 5.20
N TYR A 398 -14.32 -18.07 4.23
CA TYR A 398 -14.90 -16.72 4.20
C TYR A 398 -16.32 -16.75 3.61
N ARG A 399 -17.09 -15.69 3.89
CA ARG A 399 -18.47 -15.50 3.39
C ARG A 399 -18.52 -14.32 2.43
N VAL A 400 -19.29 -14.46 1.35
CA VAL A 400 -19.47 -13.38 0.37
C VAL A 400 -20.54 -12.42 0.85
N ILE A 401 -20.19 -11.14 0.97
CA ILE A 401 -21.11 -10.04 1.22
C ILE A 401 -20.94 -8.95 0.16
N THR A 402 -21.80 -7.92 0.18
CA THR A 402 -21.76 -6.82 -0.78
C THR A 402 -21.35 -5.51 -0.11
N ASN A 403 -20.41 -4.80 -0.73
CA ASN A 403 -20.13 -3.40 -0.43
C ASN A 403 -21.00 -2.47 -1.29
N ASN A 404 -21.53 -1.40 -0.71
CA ASN A 404 -22.32 -0.39 -1.41
C ASN A 404 -21.64 0.97 -1.19
N VAL A 405 -21.11 1.56 -2.27
CA VAL A 405 -20.22 2.72 -2.23
C VAL A 405 -20.82 3.90 -2.98
N ILE A 406 -20.72 5.09 -2.39
CA ILE A 406 -20.91 6.38 -3.07
C ILE A 406 -19.64 7.24 -2.89
N ALA A 407 -19.27 8.04 -3.88
CA ALA A 407 -18.04 8.82 -3.88
C ALA A 407 -18.25 10.30 -4.21
N ASP A 408 -17.39 11.15 -3.64
CA ASP A 408 -17.30 12.59 -3.92
C ASP A 408 -15.83 13.00 -3.94
N GLY A 409 -15.31 13.29 -5.13
CA GLY A 409 -13.87 13.48 -5.35
C GLY A 409 -13.06 12.25 -4.92
N HIS A 410 -12.10 12.47 -4.02
CA HIS A 410 -11.29 11.40 -3.42
C HIS A 410 -11.93 10.76 -2.19
N TYR A 411 -13.03 11.28 -1.65
CA TYR A 411 -13.72 10.65 -0.52
C TYR A 411 -14.75 9.62 -1.01
N TYR A 412 -14.98 8.60 -0.19
CA TYR A 412 -16.09 7.67 -0.38
C TYR A 412 -16.76 7.32 0.94
N ALA A 413 -18.07 7.08 0.87
CA ALA A 413 -18.85 6.45 1.93
C ALA A 413 -19.23 5.05 1.49
N GLN A 414 -19.07 4.08 2.39
CA GLN A 414 -19.35 2.68 2.12
C GLN A 414 -20.20 2.06 3.23
N SER A 415 -21.11 1.15 2.85
CA SER A 415 -21.90 0.37 3.81
C SER A 415 -21.91 -1.10 3.41
N PHE A 416 -21.40 -1.95 4.30
CA PHE A 416 -21.34 -3.40 4.12
C PHE A 416 -22.70 -4.05 4.43
N SER A 417 -23.09 -5.03 3.63
CA SER A 417 -24.43 -5.63 3.71
C SER A 417 -24.45 -7.08 3.25
N LEU A 418 -25.34 -7.89 3.83
CA LEU A 418 -25.74 -9.17 3.23
C LEU A 418 -26.27 -8.94 1.81
N ASN A 419 -26.02 -9.88 0.91
CA ASN A 419 -26.22 -9.69 -0.54
C ASN A 419 -27.68 -9.36 -0.89
N GLU A 420 -28.64 -9.96 -0.19
CA GLU A 420 -30.07 -9.70 -0.32
C GLU A 420 -30.53 -8.31 0.17
N LYS A 421 -29.65 -7.53 0.81
CA LYS A 421 -29.92 -6.16 1.28
C LYS A 421 -29.32 -5.07 0.40
N SER A 422 -28.32 -5.40 -0.44
CA SER A 422 -27.65 -4.44 -1.31
C SER A 422 -28.63 -3.64 -2.19
N ALA A 423 -29.60 -4.31 -2.83
CA ALA A 423 -30.57 -3.63 -3.70
C ALA A 423 -31.42 -2.56 -2.97
N ASP A 424 -31.79 -2.80 -1.71
CA ASP A 424 -32.54 -1.84 -0.88
C ASP A 424 -31.67 -0.63 -0.49
N ILE A 425 -30.37 -0.85 -0.24
CA ILE A 425 -29.40 0.20 0.09
C ILE A 425 -29.11 1.07 -1.14
N VAL A 426 -28.90 0.46 -2.31
CA VAL A 426 -28.72 1.18 -3.59
C VAL A 426 -29.95 2.04 -3.91
N ALA A 427 -31.16 1.50 -3.71
CA ALA A 427 -32.39 2.25 -3.87
C ALA A 427 -32.50 3.42 -2.87
N ALA A 428 -32.11 3.22 -1.61
CA ALA A 428 -32.08 4.27 -0.61
C ALA A 428 -31.10 5.40 -0.94
N PHE A 429 -29.86 5.09 -1.34
CA PHE A 429 -28.89 6.11 -1.74
C PHE A 429 -29.38 6.93 -2.94
N ARG A 430 -29.94 6.28 -3.97
CA ARG A 430 -30.51 6.98 -5.14
C ARG A 430 -31.79 7.77 -4.83
N GLN A 431 -32.53 7.41 -3.78
CA GLN A 431 -33.67 8.19 -3.29
C GLN A 431 -33.21 9.46 -2.56
N LEU A 432 -32.11 9.37 -1.81
CA LEU A 432 -31.55 10.48 -1.02
C LEU A 432 -30.76 11.47 -1.90
N ASP A 433 -29.99 10.95 -2.86
CA ASP A 433 -29.41 11.73 -3.95
C ASP A 433 -29.58 11.01 -5.30
N PRO A 434 -30.50 11.49 -6.16
CA PRO A 434 -30.68 10.95 -7.52
C PRO A 434 -29.48 11.10 -8.45
N LYS A 435 -28.43 11.83 -8.06
CA LYS A 435 -27.16 11.96 -8.80
C LYS A 435 -26.04 11.08 -8.24
N ALA A 436 -26.24 10.42 -7.10
CA ALA A 436 -25.21 9.58 -6.51
C ALA A 436 -24.87 8.41 -7.46
N ASP A 437 -23.61 8.34 -7.88
CA ASP A 437 -23.08 7.17 -8.56
C ASP A 437 -22.83 6.09 -7.50
N VAL A 438 -23.70 5.08 -7.49
CA VAL A 438 -23.66 3.98 -6.52
C VAL A 438 -22.99 2.78 -7.16
N THR A 439 -21.77 2.51 -6.73
CA THR A 439 -20.99 1.32 -7.10
C THR A 439 -21.22 0.21 -6.10
N THR A 440 -21.44 -1.01 -6.58
CA THR A 440 -21.59 -2.20 -5.73
C THR A 440 -20.69 -3.33 -6.21
N TYR A 441 -20.01 -3.99 -5.29
CA TYR A 441 -19.20 -5.17 -5.57
C TYR A 441 -19.25 -6.15 -4.40
N THR A 442 -19.07 -7.44 -4.70
CA THR A 442 -19.02 -8.51 -3.70
C THR A 442 -17.59 -8.76 -3.25
N PHE A 443 -17.41 -9.11 -1.98
CA PHE A 443 -16.11 -9.43 -1.41
C PHE A 443 -16.25 -10.45 -0.27
N TRP A 444 -15.12 -11.03 0.15
CA TRP A 444 -15.07 -12.15 1.08
C TRP A 444 -14.69 -11.65 2.48
N VAL A 445 -15.56 -11.88 3.47
CA VAL A 445 -15.35 -11.51 4.88
C VAL A 445 -15.23 -12.73 5.78
N ASP A 446 -14.57 -12.57 6.91
CA ASP A 446 -14.45 -13.61 7.91
C ASP A 446 -15.82 -14.02 8.49
N GLN A 447 -15.93 -15.27 8.93
CA GLN A 447 -17.17 -15.81 9.52
C GLN A 447 -17.65 -14.99 10.74
N PRO A 448 -16.79 -14.56 11.69
CA PRO A 448 -17.18 -13.63 12.75
C PRO A 448 -17.85 -12.33 12.25
N PHE A 449 -17.27 -11.61 11.28
CA PHE A 449 -17.91 -10.41 10.73
C PHE A 449 -19.22 -10.71 9.98
N TYR A 450 -19.32 -11.84 9.29
CA TYR A 450 -20.58 -12.29 8.69
C TYR A 450 -21.67 -12.53 9.76
N ASN A 451 -21.30 -13.10 10.91
CA ASN A 451 -22.21 -13.31 12.04
C ASN A 451 -22.70 -11.97 12.61
N TYR A 452 -21.82 -10.99 12.75
CA TYR A 452 -22.19 -9.61 13.13
C TYR A 452 -23.26 -9.01 12.20
N LEU A 453 -23.13 -9.16 10.88
CA LEU A 453 -24.12 -8.68 9.91
C LEU A 453 -25.47 -9.41 9.98
N ASN A 454 -25.52 -10.62 10.56
CA ASN A 454 -26.75 -11.33 10.89
C ASN A 454 -27.32 -10.96 12.27
N GLY A 455 -26.66 -10.06 13.01
CA GLY A 455 -27.06 -9.62 14.35
C GLY A 455 -26.57 -10.51 15.49
N GLU A 456 -25.62 -11.42 15.23
CA GLU A 456 -25.04 -12.32 16.24
C GLU A 456 -23.89 -11.64 17.01
N SER A 457 -23.86 -11.81 18.34
CA SER A 457 -22.99 -11.05 19.24
C SER A 457 -21.73 -11.78 19.73
N LYS A 458 -21.50 -13.05 19.36
CA LYS A 458 -20.37 -13.88 19.81
C LYS A 458 -19.86 -14.82 18.71
#